data_AF-A0A1F2UWR8-F1
#
_entry.id   AF-A0A1F2UWR8-F1
#
_cell.length_a   1.000
_cell.length_b   1.000
_cell.length_c   1.000
_cell.angle_alpha   90.00
_cell.angle_beta   90.00
_cell.angle_gamma   90.00
#
_symmetry.space_group_name_H-M   'P 1'
#
loop_
_entity.id
_entity.type
_entity.pdbx_description
1 polymer ?
#
loop_
_entity_poly.entity_id
_entity_poly.type
_entity_poly.pdbx_seq_one_letter_code
_entity_poly.pdbx_strand_id
1 'polypeptide(L)'
;MQDYAGSFLGIFFANGMDWVSGSEITVPGATSVAAADFGSPFGPSTSVAVVTSSVSNSVYLIQQAPSTPAQFSAANGAGFLTSQVAPGSLFSTFVRTGVNQNFSADSLPLPRTLGGVILRIGGSLNFSATSGWTYDSTGSNEAPLLFVGPGQINFQAPPGINPGISVPAQLTLPSSTLLTTLRITATSPGIFTVLQNGQGQAAALNPDYSQNGNPQSILGAKPARRGSFIQIFATGAGETDPPLLPGEPAPASGNPLILTRAQPTVTIGGQTARVLFSGMAPGFVGLWQINAEVPPNATPGPAVPLVITAGGVSSNTVTIAVE
;
A
#
# COMPACT_ATOMS: atom_id res chain seq x y z
N MET A 1 -35.43 34.20 -32.35
CA MET A 1 -34.73 32.97 -32.72
C MET A 1 -33.24 33.31 -32.74
N GLN A 2 -32.57 33.12 -31.62
CA GLN A 2 -31.12 33.04 -31.55
C GLN A 2 -30.84 32.02 -30.45
N ASP A 3 -30.63 30.77 -30.89
CA ASP A 3 -30.29 29.62 -30.08
C ASP A 3 -28.93 29.87 -29.41
N TYR A 4 -28.94 30.10 -28.10
CA TYR A 4 -27.77 29.79 -27.28
C TYR A 4 -27.84 28.31 -26.90
N ALA A 5 -27.42 27.46 -27.84
CA ALA A 5 -27.20 26.04 -27.58
C ALA A 5 -26.04 25.91 -26.58
N GLY A 6 -26.37 25.49 -25.35
CA GLY A 6 -25.40 25.12 -24.30
C GLY A 6 -25.17 26.20 -23.24
N SER A 7 -26.17 26.49 -22.41
CA SER A 7 -25.95 27.21 -21.15
C SER A 7 -25.17 26.31 -20.17
N PHE A 8 -23.87 26.54 -20.07
CA PHE A 8 -23.03 25.97 -19.02
C PHE A 8 -23.31 26.72 -17.72
N LEU A 9 -23.61 25.99 -16.65
CA LEU A 9 -23.65 26.56 -15.32
C LEU A 9 -22.62 25.87 -14.43
N GLY A 10 -21.50 26.57 -14.19
CA GLY A 10 -20.51 26.15 -13.21
C GLY A 10 -21.07 26.34 -11.80
N ILE A 11 -21.18 25.26 -11.04
CA ILE A 11 -21.54 25.31 -9.61
C ILE A 11 -20.25 25.16 -8.82
N PHE A 12 -19.90 26.18 -8.06
CA PHE A 12 -18.70 26.22 -7.22
C PHE A 12 -19.09 26.01 -5.76
N PHE A 13 -18.44 25.06 -5.09
CA PHE A 13 -18.58 24.84 -3.65
C PHE A 13 -17.41 25.52 -2.94
N ALA A 14 -17.69 26.41 -1.98
CA ALA A 14 -16.68 27.09 -1.19
C ALA A 14 -16.57 26.45 0.19
N ASN A 15 -15.38 26.00 0.58
CA ASN A 15 -15.07 25.60 1.96
C ASN A 15 -14.07 26.60 2.54
N GLY A 16 -14.58 27.73 3.06
CA GLY A 16 -13.77 28.77 3.70
C GLY A 16 -12.71 29.40 2.79
N MET A 17 -13.00 30.55 2.16
CA MET A 17 -12.13 31.37 1.29
C MET A 17 -11.33 30.71 0.16
N ASP A 18 -11.22 29.38 0.10
CA ASP A 18 -10.56 28.64 -0.96
C ASP A 18 -11.59 28.03 -1.91
N TRP A 19 -11.51 28.45 -3.18
CA TRP A 19 -12.31 27.91 -4.27
C TRP A 19 -11.78 26.53 -4.65
N VAL A 20 -12.52 25.48 -4.33
CA VAL A 20 -12.20 24.14 -4.84
C VAL A 20 -12.78 24.01 -6.24
N SER A 21 -11.92 23.97 -7.27
CA SER A 21 -12.34 23.65 -8.63
C SER A 21 -12.87 22.21 -8.67
N GLY A 22 -14.20 22.04 -8.68
CA GLY A 22 -14.88 20.75 -8.77
C GLY A 22 -15.24 20.39 -10.22
N SER A 23 -15.51 19.09 -10.43
CA SER A 23 -15.99 18.51 -11.69
C SER A 23 -17.21 19.24 -12.27
N GLU A 24 -17.22 19.50 -13.58
CA GLU A 24 -18.37 20.07 -14.28
C GLU A 24 -19.53 19.06 -14.34
N ILE A 25 -20.70 19.45 -13.83
CA ILE A 25 -21.94 18.67 -13.94
C ILE A 25 -22.84 19.39 -14.94
N THR A 26 -23.15 18.73 -16.06
CA THR A 26 -24.08 19.27 -17.06
C THR A 26 -25.50 18.79 -16.74
N VAL A 27 -26.41 19.75 -16.51
CA VAL A 27 -27.84 19.49 -16.40
C VAL A 27 -28.51 19.96 -17.71
N PRO A 28 -29.00 19.04 -18.57
CA PRO A 28 -29.67 19.43 -19.82
C PRO A 28 -30.86 20.34 -19.55
N GLY A 29 -30.95 21.48 -20.24
CA GLY A 29 -32.08 22.41 -20.09
C GLY A 29 -32.13 23.15 -18.75
N ALA A 30 -31.00 23.30 -18.05
CA ALA A 30 -30.93 24.04 -16.79
C ALA A 30 -31.49 25.46 -16.94
N THR A 31 -32.52 25.80 -16.16
CA THR A 31 -33.22 27.09 -16.21
C THR A 31 -33.02 27.98 -15.00
N SER A 32 -32.81 27.40 -13.81
CA SER A 32 -32.52 28.16 -12.60
C SER A 32 -31.69 27.32 -11.64
N VAL A 33 -30.87 28.00 -10.83
CA VAL A 33 -30.07 27.38 -9.77
C VAL A 33 -30.14 28.18 -8.48
N ALA A 34 -30.27 27.46 -7.38
CA ALA A 34 -30.15 27.98 -6.02
C ALA A 34 -29.13 27.13 -5.25
N ALA A 35 -28.29 27.75 -4.43
CA ALA A 35 -27.38 27.05 -3.54
C ALA A 35 -27.77 27.32 -2.08
N ALA A 36 -27.61 26.32 -1.23
CA ALA A 36 -27.83 26.42 0.20
C ALA A 36 -26.72 25.69 0.95
N ASP A 37 -26.19 26.36 1.97
CA ASP A 37 -25.23 25.78 2.91
C ASP A 37 -25.96 25.44 4.22
N PHE A 38 -26.00 24.15 4.53
CA PHE A 38 -26.50 23.63 5.79
C PHE A 38 -25.30 23.40 6.71
N GLY A 39 -24.90 24.45 7.42
CA GLY A 39 -23.90 24.33 8.50
C GLY A 39 -24.52 23.69 9.74
N SER A 40 -23.74 22.88 10.46
CA SER A 40 -24.07 22.53 11.84
C SER A 40 -22.99 23.08 12.77
N PRO A 41 -23.35 23.62 13.96
CA PRO A 41 -22.37 24.22 14.87
C PRO A 41 -21.34 23.21 15.42
N PHE A 42 -21.53 21.91 15.19
CA PHE A 42 -20.70 20.83 15.74
C PHE A 42 -20.40 19.70 14.74
N GLY A 43 -20.51 19.93 13.42
CA GLY A 43 -20.38 18.86 12.41
C GLY A 43 -20.15 19.38 10.98
N PRO A 44 -19.97 18.48 9.99
CA PRO A 44 -19.64 18.88 8.63
C PRO A 44 -20.76 19.72 8.00
N SER A 45 -20.40 20.83 7.37
CA SER A 45 -21.33 21.62 6.55
C SER A 45 -21.71 20.84 5.30
N THR A 46 -23.00 20.81 4.95
CA THR A 46 -23.47 20.24 3.70
C THR A 46 -23.86 21.37 2.75
N SER A 47 -23.12 21.51 1.65
CA SER A 47 -23.45 22.44 0.58
C SER A 47 -24.23 21.72 -0.52
N VAL A 48 -25.36 22.29 -0.91
CA VAL A 48 -26.24 21.72 -1.93
C VAL A 48 -26.63 22.80 -2.93
N ALA A 49 -26.65 22.44 -4.21
CA ALA A 49 -27.26 23.23 -5.27
C ALA A 49 -28.49 22.50 -5.82
N VAL A 50 -29.56 23.26 -6.05
CA VAL A 50 -30.81 22.79 -6.66
C VAL A 50 -30.88 23.40 -8.05
N VAL A 51 -31.06 22.56 -9.08
CA VAL A 51 -31.16 22.98 -10.48
C VAL A 51 -32.51 22.57 -11.03
N THR A 52 -33.25 23.50 -11.62
CA THR A 52 -34.46 23.15 -12.40
C THR A 52 -34.07 22.90 -13.86
N SER A 53 -34.65 21.88 -14.48
CA SER A 53 -34.55 21.66 -15.92
C SER A 53 -35.91 21.83 -16.58
N SER A 54 -35.98 22.69 -17.59
CA SER A 54 -37.17 22.85 -18.43
C SER A 54 -37.36 21.72 -19.44
N VAL A 55 -36.28 21.05 -19.84
CA VAL A 55 -36.31 19.97 -20.84
C VAL A 55 -36.83 18.68 -20.23
N SER A 56 -36.38 18.34 -19.02
CA SER A 56 -36.83 17.14 -18.31
C SER A 56 -37.95 17.39 -17.28
N ASN A 57 -38.42 18.65 -17.14
CA ASN A 57 -39.38 19.08 -16.13
C ASN A 57 -39.05 18.51 -14.73
N SER A 58 -37.77 18.54 -14.38
CA SER A 58 -37.20 17.88 -13.20
C SER A 58 -36.39 18.86 -12.36
N VAL A 59 -36.28 18.56 -11.06
CA VAL A 59 -35.39 19.26 -10.14
C VAL A 59 -34.22 18.33 -9.81
N TYR A 60 -33.00 18.81 -10.03
CA TYR A 60 -31.75 18.12 -9.72
C TYR A 60 -31.19 18.65 -8.42
N LEU A 61 -30.77 17.73 -7.55
CA LEU A 61 -30.02 18.02 -6.35
C LEU A 61 -28.55 17.70 -6.60
N ILE A 62 -27.69 18.71 -6.51
CA ILE A 62 -26.24 18.58 -6.67
C ILE A 62 -25.62 18.82 -5.31
N GLN A 63 -24.90 17.82 -4.80
CA GLN A 63 -24.25 17.89 -3.50
C GLN A 63 -22.81 17.40 -3.64
N GLN A 64 -21.97 17.76 -2.69
CA GLN A 64 -20.64 17.15 -2.59
C GLN A 64 -20.80 15.64 -2.42
N ALA A 65 -20.10 14.85 -3.25
CA ALA A 65 -20.03 13.41 -3.02
C ALA A 65 -19.41 13.17 -1.63
N PRO A 66 -19.88 12.17 -0.87
CA PRO A 66 -19.26 11.84 0.41
C PRO A 66 -17.79 11.48 0.20
N SER A 67 -17.01 11.50 1.27
CA SER A 67 -15.64 11.01 1.21
C SER A 67 -15.60 9.57 0.70
N THR A 68 -14.52 9.23 0.00
CA THR A 68 -14.29 7.86 -0.45
C THR A 68 -14.25 6.91 0.75
N PRO A 69 -14.69 5.65 0.59
CA PRO A 69 -14.63 4.67 1.66
C PRO A 69 -13.20 4.50 2.18
N ALA A 70 -13.07 4.29 3.49
CA ALA A 70 -11.81 4.03 4.17
C ALA A 70 -11.99 2.96 5.26
N GLN A 71 -12.74 1.89 4.94
CA GLN A 71 -13.14 0.88 5.94
C GLN A 71 -11.98 -0.03 6.39
N PHE A 72 -10.86 -0.01 5.65
CA PHE A 72 -9.63 -0.68 6.02
C PHE A 72 -8.42 0.03 5.39
N SER A 73 -7.22 -0.30 5.84
CA SER A 73 -5.96 0.17 5.28
C SER A 73 -4.99 -0.99 5.04
N ALA A 74 -3.92 -0.71 4.32
CA ALA A 74 -2.81 -1.64 4.12
C ALA A 74 -1.55 -1.06 4.77
N ALA A 75 -0.95 -1.81 5.68
CA ALA A 75 0.34 -1.53 6.29
C ALA A 75 1.41 -2.36 5.60
N ASN A 76 2.59 -1.81 5.36
CA ASN A 76 3.74 -2.59 4.87
C ASN A 76 3.95 -3.82 5.77
N GLY A 77 4.09 -5.02 5.18
CA GLY A 77 4.10 -6.29 5.93
C GLY A 77 5.33 -6.50 6.81
N ALA A 78 6.36 -5.66 6.66
CA ALA A 78 7.58 -5.70 7.44
C ALA A 78 7.64 -4.56 8.47
N GLY A 79 7.51 -3.31 8.00
CA GLY A 79 7.68 -2.11 8.82
C GLY A 79 6.38 -1.53 9.39
N PHE A 80 5.22 -2.06 9.00
CA PHE A 80 3.87 -1.63 9.41
C PHE A 80 3.53 -0.15 9.13
N LEU A 81 4.30 0.53 8.27
CA LEU A 81 3.98 1.87 7.79
C LEU A 81 2.77 1.82 6.85
N THR A 82 1.79 2.72 7.04
CA THR A 82 0.49 2.73 6.35
C THR A 82 0.37 3.76 5.22
N SER A 83 1.49 4.26 4.71
CA SER A 83 1.49 5.40 3.79
C SER A 83 1.18 5.02 2.33
N GLN A 84 1.67 3.86 1.87
CA GLN A 84 1.71 3.51 0.45
C GLN A 84 1.80 1.99 0.23
N VAL A 85 1.21 1.52 -0.86
CA VAL A 85 1.29 0.14 -1.36
C VAL A 85 2.17 0.09 -2.60
N ALA A 86 3.04 -0.91 -2.70
CA ALA A 86 3.91 -1.10 -3.87
C ALA A 86 3.63 -2.46 -4.53
N PRO A 87 3.66 -2.54 -5.87
CA PRO A 87 3.47 -3.80 -6.58
C PRO A 87 4.44 -4.90 -6.12
N GLY A 88 3.96 -6.14 -6.11
CA GLY A 88 4.72 -7.36 -5.78
C GLY A 88 5.15 -7.49 -4.32
N SER A 89 4.83 -6.52 -3.48
CA SER A 89 5.31 -6.41 -2.10
C SER A 89 4.29 -6.94 -1.09
N LEU A 90 4.75 -7.26 0.12
CA LEU A 90 3.94 -7.85 1.18
C LEU A 90 3.32 -6.77 2.06
N PHE A 91 2.03 -6.93 2.35
CA PHE A 91 1.24 -6.02 3.18
C PHE A 91 0.37 -6.77 4.16
N SER A 92 -0.02 -6.07 5.23
CA SER A 92 -0.99 -6.51 6.21
C SER A 92 -2.18 -5.55 6.26
N THR A 93 -3.38 -6.09 6.35
CA THR A 93 -4.59 -5.36 6.69
C THR A 93 -5.10 -5.85 8.03
N PHE A 94 -5.28 -4.93 8.98
CA PHE A 94 -5.83 -5.23 10.31
C PHE A 94 -7.32 -4.92 10.34
N VAL A 95 -8.13 -5.97 10.36
CA VAL A 95 -9.58 -5.87 10.26
C VAL A 95 -10.24 -7.11 10.86
N ARG A 96 -11.46 -6.95 11.38
CA ARG A 96 -12.27 -8.11 11.78
C ARG A 96 -12.73 -8.83 10.52
N THR A 97 -12.14 -9.99 10.25
CA THR A 97 -12.38 -10.76 9.02
C THR A 97 -13.65 -11.59 9.08
N GLY A 98 -14.13 -11.91 10.29
CA GLY A 98 -15.26 -12.81 10.51
C GLY A 98 -14.89 -14.30 10.52
N VAL A 99 -13.62 -14.65 10.27
CA VAL A 99 -13.14 -16.01 10.51
C VAL A 99 -12.86 -16.24 12.00
N ASN A 100 -13.02 -17.48 12.47
CA ASN A 100 -12.85 -17.87 13.87
C ASN A 100 -11.53 -18.62 14.15
N GLN A 101 -10.70 -18.81 13.13
CA GLN A 101 -9.42 -19.50 13.21
C GLN A 101 -8.43 -18.92 12.20
N ASN A 102 -7.16 -19.31 12.33
CA ASN A 102 -6.11 -18.91 11.41
C ASN A 102 -6.06 -19.84 10.20
N PHE A 103 -5.96 -19.25 9.02
CA PHE A 103 -5.66 -19.93 7.76
C PHE A 103 -4.32 -19.41 7.24
N SER A 104 -3.45 -20.32 6.81
CA SER A 104 -2.18 -20.00 6.16
C SER A 104 -2.16 -20.65 4.79
N ALA A 105 -1.53 -20.00 3.82
CA ALA A 105 -1.29 -20.62 2.52
C ALA A 105 -0.37 -21.84 2.69
N ASP A 106 -0.70 -22.92 1.99
CA ASP A 106 0.00 -24.21 2.03
C ASP A 106 0.62 -24.59 0.68
N SER A 107 0.48 -23.72 -0.31
CA SER A 107 0.87 -23.94 -1.69
C SER A 107 1.36 -22.66 -2.36
N LEU A 108 2.18 -22.84 -3.39
CA LEU A 108 2.65 -21.80 -4.30
C LEU A 108 2.22 -22.15 -5.74
N PRO A 109 1.82 -21.17 -6.57
CA PRO A 109 1.60 -19.76 -6.23
C PRO A 109 0.52 -19.56 -5.16
N LEU A 110 0.62 -18.45 -4.42
CA LEU A 110 -0.28 -18.16 -3.30
C LEU A 110 -1.76 -18.12 -3.72
N PRO A 111 -2.69 -18.62 -2.90
CA PRO A 111 -4.11 -18.64 -3.20
C PRO A 111 -4.71 -17.22 -3.21
N ARG A 112 -5.70 -17.00 -4.07
CA ARG A 112 -6.47 -15.73 -4.14
C ARG A 112 -7.72 -15.72 -3.25
N THR A 113 -8.02 -16.87 -2.65
CA THR A 113 -9.09 -17.04 -1.69
C THR A 113 -8.59 -17.89 -0.53
N LEU A 114 -8.72 -17.37 0.69
CA LEU A 114 -8.27 -18.08 1.89
C LEU A 114 -9.26 -17.78 3.02
N GLY A 115 -9.81 -18.81 3.67
CA GLY A 115 -10.82 -18.63 4.72
C GLY A 115 -12.09 -17.89 4.25
N GLY A 116 -12.44 -17.98 2.96
CA GLY A 116 -13.57 -17.24 2.35
C GLY A 116 -13.31 -15.74 2.12
N VAL A 117 -12.07 -15.28 2.30
CA VAL A 117 -11.66 -13.90 2.05
C VAL A 117 -11.06 -13.75 0.66
N ILE A 118 -11.44 -12.67 -0.04
CA ILE A 118 -10.85 -12.24 -1.32
C ILE A 118 -10.55 -10.75 -1.23
N LEU A 119 -9.35 -10.34 -1.62
CA LEU A 119 -8.97 -8.92 -1.74
C LEU A 119 -8.77 -8.56 -3.21
N ARG A 120 -9.45 -7.52 -3.69
CA ARG A 120 -9.30 -6.95 -5.03
C ARG A 120 -8.72 -5.55 -4.95
N ILE A 121 -7.74 -5.25 -5.80
CA ILE A 121 -7.08 -3.94 -5.90
C ILE A 121 -7.18 -3.45 -7.35
N GLY A 122 -7.59 -2.19 -7.55
CA GLY A 122 -8.01 -1.65 -8.84
C GLY A 122 -9.53 -1.69 -8.99
N GLY A 123 -10.02 -1.52 -10.22
CA GLY A 123 -11.45 -1.34 -10.49
C GLY A 123 -11.90 0.11 -10.34
N SER A 124 -13.20 0.32 -10.16
CA SER A 124 -13.78 1.66 -9.97
C SER A 124 -14.74 1.72 -8.78
N LEU A 125 -14.83 2.89 -8.15
CA LEU A 125 -15.82 3.19 -7.11
C LEU A 125 -16.79 4.24 -7.66
N ASN A 126 -18.09 3.95 -7.55
CA ASN A 126 -19.14 4.86 -7.98
C ASN A 126 -20.07 5.14 -6.80
N PHE A 127 -20.33 6.42 -6.55
CA PHE A 127 -21.30 6.83 -5.54
C PHE A 127 -22.65 7.15 -6.18
N SER A 128 -23.73 6.61 -5.60
CA SER A 128 -25.11 7.01 -5.89
C SER A 128 -25.81 7.37 -4.59
N ALA A 129 -26.66 8.40 -4.64
CA ALA A 129 -27.45 8.81 -3.48
C ALA A 129 -28.40 7.71 -2.97
N THR A 130 -28.82 6.77 -3.84
CA THR A 130 -29.75 5.69 -3.48
C THR A 130 -29.04 4.44 -2.98
N SER A 131 -27.89 4.10 -3.57
CA SER A 131 -27.19 2.83 -3.31
C SER A 131 -25.89 2.99 -2.53
N GLY A 132 -25.49 4.22 -2.22
CA GLY A 132 -24.21 4.53 -1.60
C GLY A 132 -23.04 4.23 -2.53
N TRP A 133 -21.89 3.90 -1.93
CA TRP A 133 -20.70 3.48 -2.66
C TRP A 133 -20.85 2.07 -3.20
N THR A 134 -20.61 1.92 -4.50
CA THR A 134 -20.58 0.64 -5.20
C THR A 134 -19.20 0.42 -5.82
N TYR A 135 -18.79 -0.83 -5.93
CA TYR A 135 -17.52 -1.24 -6.48
C TYR A 135 -17.72 -2.04 -7.76
N ASP A 136 -17.05 -1.64 -8.83
CA ASP A 136 -16.95 -2.41 -10.06
C ASP A 136 -15.55 -3.03 -10.13
N SER A 137 -15.52 -4.36 -10.15
CA SER A 137 -14.30 -5.16 -10.23
C SER A 137 -13.62 -5.16 -11.60
N THR A 138 -14.23 -4.56 -12.63
CA THR A 138 -13.66 -4.52 -13.98
C THR A 138 -12.30 -3.82 -13.97
N GLY A 139 -11.25 -4.53 -14.36
CA GLY A 139 -9.86 -4.03 -14.31
C GLY A 139 -9.19 -4.12 -12.93
N SER A 140 -9.83 -4.76 -11.95
CA SER A 140 -9.20 -5.09 -10.66
C SER A 140 -8.36 -6.36 -10.75
N ASN A 141 -7.40 -6.49 -9.83
CA ASN A 141 -6.56 -7.67 -9.65
C ASN A 141 -6.81 -8.27 -8.27
N GLU A 142 -7.00 -9.58 -8.21
CA GLU A 142 -7.08 -10.32 -6.95
C GLU A 142 -5.69 -10.46 -6.32
N ALA A 143 -5.58 -10.07 -5.06
CA ALA A 143 -4.36 -10.16 -4.27
C ALA A 143 -4.13 -11.60 -3.79
N PRO A 144 -2.94 -12.18 -4.04
CA PRO A 144 -2.55 -13.44 -3.42
C PRO A 144 -2.42 -13.31 -1.89
N LEU A 145 -2.94 -14.29 -1.15
CA LEU A 145 -3.06 -14.27 0.30
C LEU A 145 -2.08 -15.25 0.95
N LEU A 146 -1.30 -14.77 1.91
CA LEU A 146 -0.38 -15.59 2.71
C LEU A 146 -1.06 -16.11 3.99
N PHE A 147 -1.89 -15.27 4.60
CA PHE A 147 -2.51 -15.55 5.89
C PHE A 147 -3.83 -14.81 6.04
N VAL A 148 -4.81 -15.46 6.64
CA VAL A 148 -6.09 -14.87 7.07
C VAL A 148 -6.39 -15.36 8.48
N GLY A 149 -6.44 -14.45 9.44
CA GLY A 149 -6.86 -14.72 10.81
C GLY A 149 -8.02 -13.82 11.23
N PRO A 150 -8.55 -13.96 12.47
CA PRO A 150 -9.72 -13.20 12.93
C PRO A 150 -9.55 -11.67 12.89
N GLY A 151 -8.32 -11.17 13.01
CA GLY A 151 -8.00 -9.73 13.09
C GLY A 151 -7.00 -9.22 12.05
N GLN A 152 -6.51 -10.07 11.14
CA GLN A 152 -5.43 -9.72 10.23
C GLN A 152 -5.47 -10.53 8.95
N ILE A 153 -5.10 -9.89 7.84
CA ILE A 153 -4.87 -10.50 6.55
C ILE A 153 -3.45 -10.12 6.12
N ASN A 154 -2.63 -11.08 5.69
CA ASN A 154 -1.35 -10.83 5.04
C ASN A 154 -1.46 -11.23 3.57
N PHE A 155 -1.04 -10.34 2.68
CA PHE A 155 -1.21 -10.50 1.24
C PHE A 155 -0.03 -9.94 0.47
N GLN A 156 0.13 -10.40 -0.77
CA GLN A 156 0.99 -9.76 -1.76
C GLN A 156 0.14 -8.76 -2.55
N ALA A 157 0.58 -7.51 -2.63
CA ALA A 157 0.04 -6.59 -3.63
C ALA A 157 0.39 -7.12 -5.03
N PRO A 158 -0.56 -7.31 -5.96
CA PRO A 158 -0.24 -7.92 -7.24
C PRO A 158 0.84 -7.13 -8.00
N PRO A 159 1.87 -7.77 -8.58
CA PRO A 159 2.95 -7.10 -9.30
C PRO A 159 2.52 -6.19 -10.47
N GLY A 160 1.32 -6.39 -11.03
CA GLY A 160 0.81 -5.62 -12.18
C GLY A 160 -0.19 -4.51 -11.84
N ILE A 161 -0.32 -4.11 -10.57
CA ILE A 161 -1.20 -2.98 -10.21
C ILE A 161 -0.59 -1.64 -10.61
N ASN A 162 -1.41 -0.76 -11.21
CA ASN A 162 -0.94 0.55 -11.67
C ASN A 162 -0.79 1.54 -10.50
N PRO A 163 0.24 2.40 -10.52
CA PRO A 163 0.36 3.51 -9.57
C PRO A 163 -0.84 4.46 -9.60
N GLY A 164 -1.18 5.04 -8.45
CA GLY A 164 -2.29 5.98 -8.31
C GLY A 164 -2.49 6.45 -6.87
N ILE A 165 -2.98 7.67 -6.69
CA ILE A 165 -3.15 8.27 -5.35
C ILE A 165 -4.41 7.79 -4.61
N SER A 166 -5.38 7.24 -5.35
CA SER A 166 -6.67 6.78 -4.81
C SER A 166 -7.17 5.59 -5.64
N VAL A 167 -6.47 4.46 -5.53
CA VAL A 167 -6.83 3.24 -6.27
C VAL A 167 -7.85 2.44 -5.45
N PRO A 168 -9.04 2.14 -5.99
CA PRO A 168 -10.04 1.35 -5.30
C PRO A 168 -9.53 -0.01 -4.83
N ALA A 169 -10.02 -0.45 -3.67
CA ALA A 169 -9.87 -1.82 -3.23
C ALA A 169 -11.14 -2.31 -2.53
N GLN A 170 -11.48 -3.56 -2.78
CA GLN A 170 -12.59 -4.25 -2.14
C GLN A 170 -12.08 -5.48 -1.41
N LEU A 171 -12.46 -5.59 -0.15
CA LEU A 171 -12.24 -6.77 0.66
C LEU A 171 -13.57 -7.51 0.83
N THR A 172 -13.69 -8.69 0.21
CA THR A 172 -14.80 -9.61 0.41
C THR A 172 -14.49 -10.49 1.61
N LEU A 173 -15.37 -10.46 2.62
CA LEU A 173 -15.33 -11.27 3.83
C LEU A 173 -16.49 -12.29 3.78
N PRO A 174 -16.48 -13.34 4.64
CA PRO A 174 -17.55 -14.35 4.64
C PRO A 174 -18.97 -13.81 4.81
N SER A 175 -19.15 -12.67 5.49
CA SER A 175 -20.46 -12.10 5.81
C SER A 175 -20.65 -10.65 5.34
N SER A 176 -19.65 -10.03 4.74
CA SER A 176 -19.71 -8.61 4.36
C SER A 176 -18.65 -8.25 3.31
N THR A 177 -18.74 -7.03 2.80
CA THR A 177 -17.70 -6.44 1.96
C THR A 177 -17.28 -5.09 2.53
N LEU A 178 -15.99 -4.81 2.49
CA LEU A 178 -15.42 -3.54 2.89
C LEU A 178 -14.77 -2.86 1.69
N LEU A 179 -14.90 -1.54 1.61
CA LEU A 179 -14.33 -0.72 0.56
C LEU A 179 -13.30 0.24 1.13
N THR A 180 -12.23 0.45 0.36
CA THR A 180 -11.24 1.48 0.64
C THR A 180 -10.64 2.02 -0.66
N THR A 181 -9.82 3.05 -0.53
CA THR A 181 -8.89 3.49 -1.57
C THR A 181 -7.46 3.42 -1.05
N LEU A 182 -6.55 2.91 -1.86
CA LEU A 182 -5.13 2.75 -1.53
C LEU A 182 -4.28 3.69 -2.38
N ARG A 183 -3.22 4.24 -1.79
CA ARG A 183 -2.17 4.94 -2.54
C ARG A 183 -1.16 3.92 -3.04
N ILE A 184 -1.13 3.69 -4.36
CA ILE A 184 -0.17 2.80 -5.01
C ILE A 184 0.99 3.63 -5.55
N THR A 185 2.20 3.27 -5.15
CA THR A 185 3.45 3.90 -5.60
C THR A 185 4.42 2.86 -6.15
N ALA A 186 5.50 3.32 -6.79
CA ALA A 186 6.47 2.42 -7.40
C ALA A 186 7.18 1.54 -6.34
N THR A 187 7.44 2.07 -5.15
CA THR A 187 8.18 1.39 -4.07
C THR A 187 7.62 1.81 -2.71
N SER A 188 7.66 0.90 -1.74
CA SER A 188 7.24 1.16 -0.35
C SER A 188 8.09 0.31 0.60
N PRO A 189 9.40 0.59 0.76
CA PRO A 189 10.32 -0.26 1.50
C PRO A 189 9.90 -0.50 2.96
N GLY A 190 10.12 -1.72 3.44
CA GLY A 190 10.02 -2.05 4.87
C GLY A 190 10.98 -3.19 5.21
N ILE A 191 11.67 -3.07 6.34
CA ILE A 191 12.69 -4.03 6.79
C ILE A 191 12.05 -4.96 7.81
N PHE A 192 12.16 -6.27 7.57
CA PHE A 192 11.68 -7.26 8.52
C PHE A 192 12.53 -7.22 9.77
N THR A 193 11.94 -7.46 10.93
CA THR A 193 12.64 -7.52 12.21
C THR A 193 12.50 -8.88 12.85
N VAL A 194 13.45 -9.23 13.72
CA VAL A 194 13.48 -10.52 14.42
C VAL A 194 12.21 -10.76 15.24
N LEU A 195 11.64 -9.69 15.82
CA LEU A 195 10.40 -9.75 16.60
C LEU A 195 9.13 -9.57 15.76
N GLN A 196 9.26 -9.45 14.43
CA GLN A 196 8.14 -9.32 13.49
C GLN A 196 7.16 -8.17 13.80
N ASN A 197 7.66 -7.10 14.43
CA ASN A 197 6.90 -5.94 14.86
C ASN A 197 7.37 -4.63 14.19
N GLY A 198 8.28 -4.72 13.21
CA GLY A 198 8.84 -3.57 12.49
C GLY A 198 9.84 -2.74 13.28
N GLN A 199 10.22 -3.16 14.49
CA GLN A 199 11.15 -2.44 15.38
C GLN A 199 12.33 -3.32 15.85
N GLY A 200 13.41 -2.67 16.28
CA GLY A 200 14.57 -3.34 16.86
C GLY A 200 15.46 -4.00 15.81
N GLN A 201 15.99 -5.19 16.13
CA GLN A 201 16.97 -5.88 15.30
C GLN A 201 16.37 -6.30 13.95
N ALA A 202 17.03 -5.94 12.86
CA ALA A 202 16.69 -6.39 11.52
C ALA A 202 16.77 -7.91 11.39
N ALA A 203 15.88 -8.49 10.59
CA ALA A 203 16.08 -9.82 10.02
C ALA A 203 17.17 -9.70 8.96
N ALA A 204 18.41 -9.97 9.38
CA ALA A 204 19.58 -9.90 8.52
C ALA A 204 20.56 -11.03 8.85
N LEU A 205 21.31 -11.46 7.85
CA LEU A 205 22.38 -12.45 7.99
C LEU A 205 23.75 -11.83 7.69
N ASN A 206 24.78 -12.33 8.35
CA ASN A 206 26.17 -12.07 8.02
C ASN A 206 26.63 -12.97 6.84
N PRO A 207 27.84 -12.80 6.28
CA PRO A 207 28.31 -13.57 5.13
C PRO A 207 28.41 -15.08 5.36
N ASP A 208 28.55 -15.51 6.62
CA ASP A 208 28.58 -16.91 7.04
C ASP A 208 27.18 -17.49 7.31
N TYR A 209 26.11 -16.79 6.90
CA TYR A 209 24.70 -17.10 7.16
C TYR A 209 24.31 -17.09 8.65
N SER A 210 25.19 -16.64 9.55
CA SER A 210 24.79 -16.41 10.93
C SER A 210 23.83 -15.21 11.03
N GLN A 211 22.88 -15.28 11.95
CA GLN A 211 21.98 -14.15 12.21
C GLN A 211 22.78 -12.95 12.71
N ASN A 212 22.55 -11.78 12.10
CA ASN A 212 23.10 -10.54 12.61
C ASN A 212 22.36 -10.13 13.90
N GLY A 213 23.11 -9.78 14.94
CA GLY A 213 22.50 -9.37 16.20
C GLY A 213 23.49 -9.26 17.34
N ASN A 214 23.04 -8.60 18.42
CA ASN A 214 23.78 -8.61 19.67
C ASN A 214 23.63 -10.00 20.33
N PRO A 215 24.72 -10.76 20.53
CA PRO A 215 24.66 -12.09 21.16
C PRO A 215 24.09 -12.06 22.58
N GLN A 216 24.08 -10.90 23.25
CA GLN A 216 23.50 -10.74 24.59
C GLN A 216 21.97 -10.67 24.57
N SER A 217 21.35 -10.24 23.46
CA SER A 217 19.88 -10.15 23.33
C SER A 217 19.30 -11.21 22.41
N ILE A 218 20.10 -11.75 21.50
CA ILE A 218 19.68 -12.78 20.54
C ILE A 218 20.71 -13.90 20.57
N LEU A 219 20.32 -15.04 21.16
CA LEU A 219 21.21 -16.19 21.33
C LEU A 219 21.70 -16.71 19.97
N GLY A 220 23.03 -16.85 19.84
CA GLY A 220 23.67 -17.34 18.62
C GLY A 220 23.84 -16.31 17.51
N ALA A 221 23.34 -15.08 17.69
CA ALA A 221 23.59 -13.99 16.75
C ALA A 221 25.04 -13.48 16.86
N LYS A 222 25.55 -12.93 15.76
CA LYS A 222 26.89 -12.34 15.68
C LYS A 222 26.83 -10.91 15.14
N PRO A 223 27.62 -9.97 15.67
CA PRO A 223 27.80 -8.67 15.02
C PRO A 223 28.49 -8.82 13.66
N ALA A 224 28.20 -7.90 12.74
CA ALA A 224 28.87 -7.84 11.44
C ALA A 224 30.15 -7.03 11.54
N ARG A 225 31.23 -7.51 10.93
CA ARG A 225 32.49 -6.75 10.84
C ARG A 225 32.34 -5.56 9.90
N ARG A 226 32.91 -4.42 10.26
CA ARG A 226 33.10 -3.30 9.32
C ARG A 226 33.86 -3.75 8.06
N GLY A 227 33.41 -3.30 6.88
CA GLY A 227 33.93 -3.73 5.58
C GLY A 227 33.47 -5.11 5.11
N SER A 228 32.74 -5.88 5.94
CA SER A 228 31.99 -7.05 5.46
C SER A 228 30.63 -6.63 4.88
N PHE A 229 29.83 -7.57 4.39
CA PHE A 229 28.45 -7.29 3.96
C PHE A 229 27.44 -8.01 4.85
N ILE A 230 26.23 -7.48 4.90
CA ILE A 230 25.07 -8.16 5.47
C ILE A 230 24.03 -8.40 4.39
N GLN A 231 23.26 -9.47 4.54
CA GLN A 231 22.08 -9.78 3.76
C GLN A 231 20.86 -9.29 4.55
N ILE A 232 20.17 -8.28 4.04
CA ILE A 232 19.01 -7.64 4.67
C ILE A 232 17.74 -8.19 4.02
N PHE A 233 16.77 -8.60 4.84
CA PHE A 233 15.45 -9.02 4.36
C PHE A 233 14.41 -7.92 4.54
N ALA A 234 13.72 -7.62 3.45
CA ALA A 234 12.77 -6.53 3.34
C ALA A 234 11.57 -6.92 2.46
N THR A 235 10.64 -6.00 2.29
CA THR A 235 9.64 -6.00 1.22
C THR A 235 9.48 -4.57 0.70
N GLY A 236 8.66 -4.35 -0.33
CA GLY A 236 8.42 -3.00 -0.84
C GLY A 236 9.30 -2.57 -2.00
N ALA A 237 9.99 -3.51 -2.64
CA ALA A 237 10.91 -3.24 -3.74
C ALA A 237 10.24 -2.70 -5.01
N GLY A 238 8.94 -2.97 -5.18
CA GLY A 238 8.22 -2.65 -6.40
C GLY A 238 8.47 -3.64 -7.53
N GLU A 239 8.47 -3.12 -8.75
CA GLU A 239 8.67 -3.92 -9.97
C GLU A 239 10.04 -4.60 -10.04
N THR A 240 10.04 -5.76 -10.68
CA THR A 240 11.21 -6.62 -10.87
C THR A 240 11.49 -6.90 -12.34
N ASP A 241 12.70 -7.35 -12.62
CA ASP A 241 13.15 -7.81 -13.93
C ASP A 241 13.95 -9.12 -13.80
N PRO A 242 13.46 -10.25 -14.37
CA PRO A 242 12.17 -10.40 -15.07
C PRO A 242 10.98 -10.24 -14.11
N PRO A 243 9.78 -9.88 -14.62
CA PRO A 243 8.59 -9.73 -13.78
C PRO A 243 8.09 -11.07 -13.24
N LEU A 244 7.63 -11.08 -11.99
CA LEU A 244 6.92 -12.21 -11.39
C LEU A 244 5.41 -12.10 -11.59
N LEU A 245 4.74 -13.23 -11.75
CA LEU A 245 3.28 -13.31 -11.74
C LEU A 245 2.75 -13.19 -10.29
N PRO A 246 1.50 -12.74 -10.09
CA PRO A 246 0.91 -12.67 -8.75
C PRO A 246 0.94 -14.02 -8.03
N GLY A 247 1.52 -14.04 -6.83
CA GLY A 247 1.59 -15.22 -5.96
C GLY A 247 2.76 -16.15 -6.24
N GLU A 248 3.50 -15.95 -7.34
CA GLU A 248 4.67 -16.76 -7.68
C GLU A 248 5.89 -16.36 -6.83
N PRO A 249 6.69 -17.33 -6.35
CA PRO A 249 7.95 -17.05 -5.71
C PRO A 249 9.03 -16.70 -6.74
N ALA A 250 10.11 -16.06 -6.29
CA ALA A 250 11.33 -16.07 -7.09
C ALA A 250 11.84 -17.53 -7.26
N PRO A 251 12.49 -17.89 -8.39
CA PRO A 251 12.96 -19.25 -8.63
C PRO A 251 13.82 -19.76 -7.47
N ALA A 252 13.45 -20.90 -6.87
CA ALA A 252 14.16 -21.46 -5.73
C ALA A 252 15.61 -21.86 -6.04
N SER A 253 15.91 -22.11 -7.32
CA SER A 253 17.26 -22.34 -7.84
C SER A 253 18.15 -21.09 -7.80
N GLY A 254 17.58 -19.89 -7.63
CA GLY A 254 18.27 -18.62 -7.83
C GLY A 254 18.56 -18.28 -9.29
N ASN A 255 17.98 -19.01 -10.26
CA ASN A 255 18.17 -18.77 -11.69
C ASN A 255 16.86 -18.87 -12.49
N PRO A 256 16.46 -17.82 -13.24
CA PRO A 256 17.10 -16.51 -13.32
C PRO A 256 17.02 -15.75 -12.00
N LEU A 257 17.94 -14.82 -11.80
CA LEU A 257 17.83 -13.82 -10.73
C LEU A 257 16.66 -12.89 -11.04
N ILE A 258 15.86 -12.58 -10.01
CA ILE A 258 14.77 -11.61 -10.10
C ILE A 258 15.26 -10.31 -9.47
N LEU A 259 15.75 -9.38 -10.27
CA LEU A 259 16.38 -8.15 -9.79
C LEU A 259 15.33 -7.04 -9.62
N THR A 260 15.58 -6.10 -8.70
CA THR A 260 14.69 -4.94 -8.54
C THR A 260 14.93 -3.91 -9.65
N ARG A 261 13.86 -3.31 -10.19
CA ARG A 261 14.01 -2.19 -11.14
C ARG A 261 14.48 -0.93 -10.44
N ALA A 262 13.85 -0.60 -9.31
CA ALA A 262 14.31 0.48 -8.45
C ALA A 262 15.58 0.06 -7.71
N GLN A 263 16.64 0.84 -7.83
CA GLN A 263 17.88 0.62 -7.09
C GLN A 263 17.76 1.28 -5.71
N PRO A 264 17.89 0.52 -4.61
CA PRO A 264 17.83 1.09 -3.26
C PRO A 264 19.12 1.82 -2.91
N THR A 265 19.01 2.75 -1.98
CA THR A 265 20.13 3.20 -1.14
C THR A 265 19.96 2.64 0.27
N VAL A 266 21.09 2.36 0.92
CA VAL A 266 21.12 1.82 2.29
C VAL A 266 21.98 2.75 3.14
N THR A 267 21.53 3.06 4.35
CA THR A 267 22.34 3.74 5.36
C THR A 267 22.52 2.87 6.60
N ILE A 268 23.75 2.79 7.11
CA ILE A 268 24.13 2.06 8.32
C ILE A 268 24.86 3.04 9.23
N GLY A 269 24.32 3.29 10.43
CA GLY A 269 24.88 4.24 11.39
C GLY A 269 24.90 5.68 10.87
N GLY A 270 23.94 6.04 10.00
CA GLY A 270 23.91 7.33 9.31
C GLY A 270 24.83 7.43 8.10
N GLN A 271 25.70 6.45 7.85
CA GLN A 271 26.64 6.43 6.74
C GLN A 271 26.04 5.67 5.55
N THR A 272 26.30 6.14 4.32
CA THR A 272 25.87 5.42 3.12
C THR A 272 26.63 4.09 3.01
N ALA A 273 25.89 3.00 2.88
CA ALA A 273 26.39 1.65 2.67
C ALA A 273 26.34 1.31 1.18
N ARG A 274 27.40 0.67 0.67
CA ARG A 274 27.44 0.23 -0.72
C ARG A 274 26.51 -0.97 -0.92
N VAL A 275 25.53 -0.84 -1.80
CA VAL A 275 24.66 -1.95 -2.20
C VAL A 275 25.39 -2.83 -3.22
N LEU A 276 25.48 -4.12 -2.92
CA LEU A 276 26.16 -5.14 -3.73
C LEU A 276 25.16 -6.01 -4.50
N PHE A 277 23.93 -6.14 -3.99
CA PHE A 277 22.85 -6.90 -4.61
C PHE A 277 21.50 -6.36 -4.18
N SER A 278 20.52 -6.39 -5.08
CA SER A 278 19.11 -6.10 -4.80
C SER A 278 18.21 -6.95 -5.69
N GLY A 279 17.48 -7.88 -5.10
CA GLY A 279 16.61 -8.82 -5.83
C GLY A 279 15.71 -9.63 -4.91
N MET A 280 14.77 -10.37 -5.48
CA MET A 280 13.85 -11.20 -4.70
C MET A 280 14.59 -12.42 -4.13
N ALA A 281 14.32 -12.75 -2.88
CA ALA A 281 14.89 -13.91 -2.21
C ALA A 281 14.36 -15.21 -2.86
N PRO A 282 15.24 -16.14 -3.28
CA PRO A 282 14.84 -17.40 -3.92
C PRO A 282 13.82 -18.20 -3.10
N GLY A 283 12.76 -18.69 -3.74
CA GLY A 283 11.73 -19.52 -3.12
C GLY A 283 10.65 -18.76 -2.34
N PHE A 284 10.74 -17.44 -2.25
CA PHE A 284 9.78 -16.62 -1.49
C PHE A 284 8.99 -15.66 -2.39
N VAL A 285 7.76 -15.40 -1.98
CA VAL A 285 6.87 -14.41 -2.62
C VAL A 285 7.04 -13.07 -1.94
N GLY A 286 7.40 -12.03 -2.70
CA GLY A 286 7.48 -10.65 -2.20
C GLY A 286 8.56 -10.37 -1.15
N LEU A 287 9.41 -11.36 -0.83
CA LEU A 287 10.57 -11.18 0.03
C LEU A 287 11.73 -10.61 -0.79
N TRP A 288 12.19 -9.44 -0.39
CA TRP A 288 13.29 -8.71 -1.00
C TRP A 288 14.56 -8.94 -0.20
N GLN A 289 15.64 -9.31 -0.89
CA GLN A 289 16.98 -9.45 -0.33
C GLN A 289 17.88 -8.33 -0.86
N ILE A 290 18.60 -7.69 0.05
CA ILE A 290 19.63 -6.69 -0.27
C ILE A 290 20.94 -7.11 0.38
N ASN A 291 22.03 -7.15 -0.40
CA ASN A 291 23.37 -7.27 0.19
C ASN A 291 23.98 -5.86 0.27
N ALA A 292 24.37 -5.42 1.46
CA ALA A 292 24.97 -4.11 1.67
C ALA A 292 26.26 -4.23 2.48
N GLU A 293 27.30 -3.50 2.07
CA GLU A 293 28.57 -3.43 2.78
C GLU A 293 28.41 -2.58 4.06
N VAL A 294 28.82 -3.11 5.21
CA VAL A 294 28.89 -2.35 6.46
C VAL A 294 30.02 -1.32 6.32
N PRO A 295 29.73 0.00 6.39
CA PRO A 295 30.73 1.02 6.15
C PRO A 295 31.98 0.83 7.04
N PRO A 296 33.21 0.92 6.50
CA PRO A 296 34.44 0.77 7.29
C PRO A 296 34.55 1.76 8.47
N ASN A 297 33.89 2.91 8.35
CA ASN A 297 33.83 3.97 9.35
C ASN A 297 32.53 3.97 10.19
N ALA A 298 31.67 2.95 10.07
CA ALA A 298 30.52 2.82 10.95
C ALA A 298 30.99 2.69 12.41
N THR A 299 30.31 3.37 13.33
CA THR A 299 30.57 3.20 14.77
C THR A 299 30.11 1.81 15.20
N PRO A 300 30.99 0.96 15.77
CA PRO A 300 30.57 -0.34 16.30
C PRO A 300 29.53 -0.20 17.41
N GLY A 301 28.69 -1.22 17.55
CA GLY A 301 27.69 -1.25 18.60
C GLY A 301 26.64 -2.34 18.42
N PRO A 302 25.90 -2.67 19.48
CA PRO A 302 24.89 -3.73 19.43
C PRO A 302 23.62 -3.32 18.65
N ALA A 303 23.42 -2.02 18.40
CA ALA A 303 22.21 -1.46 17.83
C ALA A 303 22.52 -0.24 16.93
N VAL A 304 23.20 -0.49 15.81
CA VAL A 304 23.53 0.53 14.79
C VAL A 304 22.33 0.71 13.85
N PRO A 305 21.81 1.94 13.67
CA PRO A 305 20.63 2.18 12.82
C PRO A 305 20.84 1.73 11.37
N LEU A 306 19.80 1.12 10.78
CA LEU A 306 19.73 0.69 9.39
C LEU A 306 18.44 1.22 8.75
N VAL A 307 18.56 1.84 7.59
CA VAL A 307 17.43 2.33 6.78
C VAL A 307 17.66 2.00 5.31
N ILE A 308 16.59 1.60 4.61
CA ILE A 308 16.54 1.43 3.16
C ILE A 308 15.70 2.56 2.57
N THR A 309 16.17 3.17 1.49
CA THR A 309 15.38 4.14 0.71
C THR A 309 15.31 3.69 -0.73
N ALA A 310 14.11 3.64 -1.32
CA ALA A 310 13.89 3.36 -2.72
C ALA A 310 12.75 4.24 -3.25
N GLY A 311 12.86 4.73 -4.48
CA GLY A 311 11.85 5.61 -5.10
C GLY A 311 11.51 6.86 -4.27
N GLY A 312 12.44 7.37 -3.46
CA GLY A 312 12.24 8.50 -2.57
C GLY A 312 11.47 8.18 -1.27
N VAL A 313 11.18 6.91 -1.00
CA VAL A 313 10.47 6.44 0.20
C VAL A 313 11.43 5.68 1.10
N SER A 314 11.51 6.08 2.37
CA SER A 314 12.31 5.39 3.38
C SER A 314 11.52 4.29 4.09
N SER A 315 12.21 3.23 4.48
CA SER A 315 11.68 2.18 5.35
C SER A 315 11.48 2.64 6.78
N ASN A 316 10.94 1.76 7.62
CA ASN A 316 11.17 1.82 9.06
C ASN A 316 12.68 1.84 9.38
N THR A 317 13.05 2.50 10.47
CA THR A 317 14.40 2.45 11.03
C THR A 317 14.51 1.24 11.95
N VAL A 318 15.44 0.35 11.63
CA VAL A 318 15.77 -0.84 12.44
C VAL A 318 17.23 -0.78 12.86
N THR A 319 17.72 -1.81 13.56
CA THR A 319 19.12 -1.87 13.99
C THR A 319 19.82 -3.14 13.52
N ILE A 320 21.12 -3.03 13.29
CA ILE A 320 22.04 -4.15 13.12
C ILE A 320 23.12 -4.10 14.21
N ALA A 321 23.79 -5.21 14.49
CA ALA A 321 24.97 -5.24 15.37
C ALA A 321 26.24 -5.17 14.52
N VAL A 322 27.21 -4.34 14.92
CA VAL A 322 28.47 -4.07 14.20
C VAL A 322 29.67 -4.16 15.13
N GLU A 323 30.76 -4.75 14.65
CA GLU A 323 32.09 -4.85 15.30
C GLU A 323 33.23 -4.28 14.43
#